data_AF-A0A0V0GFI4-F1
#
_entry.id   AF-A0A0V0GFI4-F1
#
_cell.length_a   1.000
_cell.length_b   1.000
_cell.length_c   1.000
_cell.angle_alpha   90.00
_cell.angle_beta   90.00
_cell.angle_gamma   90.00
#
_symmetry.space_group_name_H-M   'P 1'
#
loop_
_entity.id
_entity.type
_entity.pdbx_description
1 polymer ?
#
loop_
_entity_poly.entity_id
_entity_poly.type
_entity_poly.pdbx_seq_one_letter_code
_entity_poly.pdbx_strand_id
1 'polypeptide(L)'
;CHPRCSPKCILGKCTSPGVCTCNIGHRQISSYECEPICDPPCVNAKCTDHNVCECLENYRKGGNNTHVCNPICDEECENGQCIRPQESQCFDGYKRSDVNKYHCLPHCENCMNGNCTEPNICECNDGYIKMNETCEPFCSHECINGQCTSPGNCTCDDGYIPHAEEWNLCIPYCSESCVNSFCFEPGLCRCFQNYTKVNDSTCEPI
;
A
#
# COMPACT_ATOMS: atom_id res chain seq x y z
N CYS A 1 -29.79 18.35 65.69
CA CYS A 1 -30.39 17.42 64.71
C CYS A 1 -29.42 17.19 63.56
N HIS A 2 -29.19 15.95 63.12
CA HIS A 2 -28.48 15.69 61.87
C HIS A 2 -29.50 15.57 60.73
N PRO A 3 -29.34 16.30 59.61
CA PRO A 3 -30.24 16.20 58.47
C PRO A 3 -30.23 14.77 57.91
N ARG A 4 -31.41 14.25 57.57
CA ARG A 4 -31.60 12.92 56.97
C ARG A 4 -32.12 13.05 55.55
N CYS A 5 -31.47 12.32 54.65
CA CYS A 5 -31.87 12.16 53.26
C CYS A 5 -32.21 10.68 53.05
N SER A 6 -33.36 10.42 52.43
CA SER A 6 -33.83 9.09 52.03
C SER A 6 -34.37 9.19 50.60
N PRO A 7 -33.66 8.69 49.58
CA PRO A 7 -32.42 7.89 49.62
C PRO A 7 -31.17 8.66 50.10
N LYS A 8 -30.09 7.92 50.41
CA LYS A 8 -28.80 8.51 50.80
C LYS A 8 -28.17 9.22 49.61
N CYS A 9 -27.48 10.33 49.88
CA CYS A 9 -26.67 11.04 48.89
C CYS A 9 -25.50 10.19 48.38
N ILE A 10 -25.37 10.05 47.06
CA ILE A 10 -24.21 9.45 46.39
C ILE A 10 -23.25 10.57 45.99
N LEU A 11 -21.99 10.51 46.45
CA LEU A 11 -20.94 11.52 46.22
C LEU A 11 -21.32 12.95 46.66
N GLY A 12 -22.17 13.07 47.68
CA GLY A 12 -22.61 14.34 48.26
C GLY A 12 -22.93 14.24 49.74
N LYS A 13 -23.26 15.39 50.36
CA LYS A 13 -23.64 15.51 51.77
C LYS A 13 -25.06 16.03 51.90
N CYS A 14 -25.81 15.47 52.85
CA CYS A 14 -27.16 15.94 53.18
C CYS A 14 -27.05 17.22 54.02
N THR A 15 -27.52 18.35 53.50
CA THR A 15 -27.43 19.66 54.16
C THR A 15 -28.76 20.08 54.78
N SER A 16 -29.88 19.50 54.34
CA SER A 16 -31.23 19.69 54.90
C SER A 16 -32.11 18.46 54.60
N PRO A 17 -33.27 18.28 55.25
CA PRO A 17 -34.16 17.16 54.97
C PRO A 17 -34.50 17.07 53.48
N GLY A 18 -34.10 15.99 52.82
CA GLY A 18 -34.30 15.78 51.39
C GLY A 18 -33.42 16.62 50.45
N VAL A 19 -32.49 17.43 50.97
CA VAL A 19 -31.60 18.29 50.17
C VAL A 19 -30.18 17.74 50.19
N CYS A 20 -29.72 17.32 49.01
CA CYS A 20 -28.36 16.84 48.78
C CYS A 20 -27.49 17.94 48.16
N THR A 21 -26.28 18.14 48.68
CA THR A 21 -25.28 19.05 48.11
C THR A 21 -24.04 18.26 47.73
N CYS A 22 -23.60 18.35 46.47
CA CYS A 22 -22.46 17.58 45.97
C CYS A 22 -21.14 17.98 46.64
N ASN A 23 -20.22 17.02 46.72
CA ASN A 23 -18.86 17.28 47.19
C ASN A 23 -18.13 18.23 46.23
N ILE A 24 -17.03 18.83 46.70
CA ILE A 24 -16.18 19.68 45.85
C ILE A 24 -15.73 18.86 44.63
N GLY A 25 -15.76 19.50 43.45
CA GLY A 25 -15.38 18.84 42.19
C GLY A 25 -16.42 17.85 41.67
N HIS A 26 -17.64 17.83 42.21
CA HIS A 26 -18.75 17.00 41.73
C HIS A 26 -19.94 17.87 41.32
N ARG A 27 -20.68 17.47 40.29
CA ARG A 27 -21.91 18.13 39.85
C ARG A 27 -23.13 17.25 40.11
N GLN A 28 -24.26 17.90 40.36
CA GLN A 28 -25.51 17.21 40.65
C GLN A 28 -26.14 16.70 39.36
N ILE A 29 -26.45 15.40 39.32
CA ILE A 29 -27.15 14.77 38.18
C ILE A 29 -28.60 14.43 38.53
N SER A 30 -28.90 14.19 39.81
CA SER A 30 -30.25 13.98 40.31
C SER A 30 -30.40 14.51 41.74
N SER A 31 -31.61 14.47 42.31
CA SER A 31 -31.87 14.99 43.67
C SER A 31 -30.99 14.35 44.76
N TYR A 32 -30.43 13.16 44.52
CA TYR A 32 -29.60 12.43 45.48
C TYR A 32 -28.28 11.88 44.90
N GLU A 33 -27.99 12.13 43.62
CA GLU A 33 -26.78 11.64 42.96
C GLU A 33 -25.95 12.78 42.39
N CYS A 34 -24.65 12.66 42.61
CA CYS A 34 -23.62 13.54 42.08
C CYS A 34 -22.61 12.72 41.28
N GLU A 35 -21.98 13.33 40.29
CA GLU A 35 -20.88 12.75 39.52
C GLU A 35 -19.64 13.64 39.58
N PRO A 36 -18.43 13.08 39.49
CA PRO A 36 -17.20 13.86 39.46
C PRO A 36 -17.12 14.72 38.19
N ILE A 37 -16.47 15.87 38.32
CA ILE A 37 -16.21 16.82 37.24
C ILE A 37 -14.77 16.60 36.77
N CYS A 38 -14.60 16.31 35.49
CA CYS A 38 -13.32 16.32 34.79
C CYS A 38 -13.35 17.43 33.74
N ASP A 39 -12.41 18.38 33.84
CA ASP A 39 -12.21 19.48 32.89
C ASP A 39 -10.72 19.59 32.54
N PRO A 40 -10.31 19.17 31.33
CA PRO A 40 -11.15 18.77 30.19
C PRO A 40 -11.85 17.41 30.40
N PRO A 41 -12.93 17.10 29.64
CA PRO A 41 -13.58 15.79 29.69
C PRO A 41 -12.62 14.64 29.36
N CYS A 42 -12.80 13.52 30.06
CA CYS A 42 -12.03 12.30 29.79
C CYS A 42 -12.39 11.71 28.41
N VAL A 43 -11.38 11.28 27.64
CA VAL A 43 -11.54 10.62 26.33
C VAL A 43 -11.08 9.17 26.44
N ASN A 44 -11.94 8.23 26.06
CA ASN A 44 -11.75 6.78 26.23
C ASN A 44 -11.43 6.37 27.68
N ALA A 45 -11.99 7.11 28.63
CA ALA A 45 -11.77 6.92 30.05
C ALA A 45 -13.03 7.33 30.83
N LYS A 46 -13.19 6.75 32.02
CA LYS A 46 -14.22 7.11 32.98
C LYS A 46 -13.67 8.14 33.97
N CYS A 47 -14.42 9.22 34.22
CA CYS A 47 -14.11 10.15 35.30
C CYS A 47 -14.47 9.49 36.64
N THR A 48 -13.49 9.15 37.46
CA THR A 48 -13.66 8.41 38.72
C THR A 48 -13.57 9.31 39.95
N ASP A 49 -12.89 10.45 39.83
CA ASP A 49 -12.85 11.53 40.82
C ASP A 49 -12.55 12.87 40.10
N HIS A 50 -12.51 13.98 40.83
CA HIS A 50 -12.26 15.31 40.28
C HIS A 50 -10.95 15.37 39.49
N ASN A 51 -11.04 15.57 38.17
CA ASN A 51 -9.94 15.52 37.21
C ASN A 51 -9.11 14.21 37.23
N VAL A 52 -9.71 13.11 37.70
CA VAL A 52 -9.10 11.78 37.68
C VAL A 52 -9.82 10.91 36.67
N CYS A 53 -9.13 10.62 35.56
CA CYS A 53 -9.61 9.73 34.51
C CYS A 53 -8.95 8.34 34.65
N GLU A 54 -9.79 7.31 34.64
CA GLU A 54 -9.40 5.91 34.57
C GLU A 54 -9.72 5.35 33.19
N CYS A 55 -8.72 4.83 32.48
CA CYS A 55 -8.88 4.34 31.11
C CYS A 55 -9.89 3.21 31.04
N LEU A 56 -10.66 3.17 29.94
CA LEU A 56 -11.53 2.02 29.65
C LEU A 56 -10.68 0.77 29.35
N GLU A 57 -11.33 -0.39 29.40
CA GLU A 57 -10.70 -1.67 29.06
C GLU A 57 -10.09 -1.62 27.64
N ASN A 58 -8.86 -2.11 27.49
CA ASN A 58 -8.05 -2.05 26.27
C ASN A 58 -7.64 -0.62 25.85
N TYR A 59 -7.60 0.33 26.78
CA TYR A 59 -6.99 1.64 26.58
C TYR A 59 -5.89 1.90 27.64
N ARG A 60 -4.88 2.68 27.28
CA ARG A 60 -3.76 3.06 28.16
C ARG A 60 -3.53 4.57 28.14
N LYS A 61 -2.99 5.12 29.22
CA LYS A 61 -2.70 6.56 29.32
C LYS A 61 -1.70 6.98 28.23
N GLY A 62 -2.05 7.99 27.45
CA GLY A 62 -1.22 8.51 26.36
C GLY A 62 -0.22 9.56 26.85
N GLY A 63 0.99 9.15 27.20
CA GLY A 63 2.07 10.07 27.58
C GLY A 63 1.70 10.95 28.79
N ASN A 64 1.85 12.27 28.63
CA ASN A 64 1.60 13.25 29.71
C ASN A 64 0.13 13.65 29.88
N ASN A 65 -0.75 13.34 28.93
CA ASN A 65 -2.14 13.76 29.01
C ASN A 65 -2.98 12.73 29.78
N THR A 66 -3.23 12.98 31.06
CA THR A 66 -4.00 12.07 31.92
C THR A 66 -5.49 11.99 31.57
N HIS A 67 -6.00 12.91 30.75
CA HIS A 67 -7.41 12.94 30.34
C HIS A 67 -7.70 12.13 29.07
N VAL A 68 -6.66 11.69 28.33
CA VAL A 68 -6.82 10.96 27.08
C VAL A 68 -6.15 9.59 27.20
N CYS A 69 -6.94 8.55 26.95
CA CYS A 69 -6.43 7.19 26.85
C CYS A 69 -6.39 6.74 25.39
N ASN A 70 -5.22 6.24 24.98
CA ASN A 70 -4.97 5.71 23.65
C ASN A 70 -5.39 4.24 23.60
N PRO A 71 -5.98 3.77 22.48
CA PRO A 71 -6.34 2.38 22.32
C PRO A 71 -5.10 1.48 22.33
N ILE A 72 -5.29 0.24 22.76
CA ILE A 72 -4.28 -0.81 22.75
C ILE A 72 -4.58 -1.74 21.56
N CYS A 73 -3.55 -1.96 20.74
CA CYS A 73 -3.53 -2.98 19.70
C CYS A 73 -2.53 -4.06 20.13
N ASP A 74 -2.79 -5.33 19.77
CA ASP A 74 -1.93 -6.48 20.12
C ASP A 74 -0.51 -6.32 19.58
N GLU A 75 -0.40 -5.71 18.39
CA GLU A 75 0.85 -5.41 17.70
C GLU A 75 0.88 -3.93 17.32
N GLU A 76 2.09 -3.41 17.09
CA GLU A 76 2.26 -2.05 16.57
C GLU A 76 1.71 -1.96 15.15
N CYS A 77 0.96 -0.88 14.86
CA CYS A 77 0.40 -0.66 13.53
C CYS A 77 1.48 -0.10 12.60
N GLU A 78 2.13 -0.96 11.82
CA GLU A 78 3.16 -0.55 10.87
C GLU A 78 2.53 0.26 9.73
N ASN A 79 3.01 1.49 9.50
CA ASN A 79 2.44 2.47 8.56
C ASN A 79 0.95 2.75 8.78
N GLY A 80 0.53 2.73 10.05
CA GLY A 80 -0.82 3.08 10.44
C GLY A 80 -0.90 3.56 11.88
N GLN A 81 -2.13 3.76 12.34
CA GLN A 81 -2.45 4.18 13.69
C GLN A 81 -3.54 3.29 14.28
N CYS A 82 -3.36 2.90 15.54
CA CYS A 82 -4.40 2.23 16.31
C CYS A 82 -5.51 3.24 16.63
N ILE A 83 -6.69 3.07 16.04
CA ILE A 83 -7.82 4.00 16.20
C ILE A 83 -8.82 3.52 17.24
N ARG A 84 -8.93 2.21 17.43
CA ARG A 84 -9.76 1.54 18.43
C ARG A 84 -9.05 0.26 18.88
N PRO A 85 -9.45 -0.34 20.02
CA PRO A 85 -8.86 -1.60 20.47
C PRO A 85 -8.87 -2.63 19.35
N GLN A 86 -7.68 -3.15 19.02
CA GLN A 86 -7.47 -4.16 17.97
C GLN A 86 -7.84 -3.74 16.54
N GLU A 87 -8.02 -2.44 16.30
CA GLU A 87 -8.39 -1.86 15.00
C GLU A 87 -7.34 -0.82 14.57
N SER A 88 -6.60 -1.17 13.51
CA SER A 88 -5.62 -0.33 12.84
C SER A 88 -6.24 0.41 11.66
N GLN A 89 -5.89 1.68 11.51
CA GLN A 89 -6.15 2.47 10.32
C GLN A 89 -4.83 2.76 9.61
N CYS A 90 -4.73 2.42 8.34
CA CYS A 90 -3.56 2.72 7.52
C CYS A 90 -3.45 4.22 7.22
N PHE A 91 -2.23 4.72 7.11
CA PHE A 91 -1.99 6.07 6.62
C PHE A 91 -2.35 6.20 5.13
N ASP A 92 -2.51 7.44 4.67
CA ASP A 92 -2.80 7.74 3.27
C ASP A 92 -1.74 7.15 2.35
N GLY A 93 -2.19 6.50 1.27
CA GLY A 93 -1.29 5.82 0.33
C GLY A 93 -0.84 4.43 0.78
N TYR A 94 -1.27 3.95 1.95
CA TYR A 94 -1.06 2.56 2.39
C TYR A 94 -2.38 1.78 2.41
N LYS A 95 -2.28 0.46 2.22
CA LYS A 95 -3.40 -0.48 2.25
C LYS A 95 -3.11 -1.60 3.23
N ARG A 96 -4.17 -2.08 3.90
CA ARG A 96 -4.05 -3.16 4.87
C ARG A 96 -3.54 -4.43 4.18
N SER A 97 -2.56 -5.09 4.79
CA SER A 97 -2.08 -6.40 4.36
C SER A 97 -3.15 -7.48 4.54
N ASP A 98 -3.22 -8.42 3.60
CA ASP A 98 -4.10 -9.59 3.69
C ASP A 98 -3.62 -10.62 4.73
N VAL A 99 -2.34 -10.56 5.11
CA VAL A 99 -1.72 -11.51 6.05
C VAL A 99 -1.79 -11.01 7.48
N ASN A 100 -1.45 -9.74 7.71
CA ASN A 100 -1.48 -9.13 9.04
C ASN A 100 -2.27 -7.83 9.02
N LYS A 101 -3.40 -7.78 9.75
CA LYS A 101 -4.24 -6.59 9.85
C LYS A 101 -3.53 -5.37 10.44
N TYR A 102 -2.45 -5.56 11.22
CA TYR A 102 -1.67 -4.47 11.80
C TYR A 102 -0.60 -3.92 10.84
N HIS A 103 -0.38 -4.56 9.69
CA HIS A 103 0.59 -4.10 8.70
C HIS A 103 -0.13 -3.40 7.54
N CYS A 104 0.30 -2.19 7.25
CA CYS A 104 -0.14 -1.43 6.09
C CYS A 104 0.99 -1.38 5.06
N LEU A 105 0.73 -1.96 3.90
CA LEU A 105 1.67 -2.02 2.77
C LEU A 105 1.48 -0.78 1.89
N PRO A 106 2.56 -0.22 1.35
CA PRO A 106 2.47 0.92 0.44
C PRO A 106 1.68 0.54 -0.82
N HIS A 107 0.89 1.48 -1.32
CA HIS A 107 0.13 1.30 -2.55
C HIS A 107 0.75 2.09 -3.70
N CYS A 108 0.93 1.43 -4.83
CA CYS A 108 1.38 2.01 -6.08
C CYS A 108 0.35 1.67 -7.17
N GLU A 109 -0.05 2.63 -8.00
CA GLU A 109 -0.99 2.39 -9.11
C GLU A 109 -0.34 1.57 -10.25
N ASN A 110 0.89 1.91 -10.64
CA ASN A 110 1.58 1.33 -11.80
C ASN A 110 3.00 0.85 -11.42
N CYS A 111 3.11 -0.28 -10.71
CA CYS A 111 4.40 -0.84 -10.29
C CYS A 111 4.58 -2.30 -10.76
N MET A 112 4.38 -2.54 -12.05
CA MET A 112 4.68 -3.84 -12.65
C MET A 112 6.20 -3.98 -12.81
N ASN A 113 6.76 -5.17 -12.55
CA ASN A 113 8.21 -5.44 -12.59
C ASN A 113 9.05 -4.57 -11.62
N GLY A 114 8.42 -4.13 -10.53
CA GLY A 114 9.10 -3.46 -9.42
C GLY A 114 8.47 -3.83 -8.08
N ASN A 115 9.05 -3.30 -7.02
CA ASN A 115 8.54 -3.38 -5.67
C ASN A 115 8.06 -1.99 -5.22
N CYS A 116 6.89 -1.93 -4.61
CA CYS A 116 6.37 -0.68 -4.03
C CYS A 116 7.02 -0.50 -2.66
N THR A 117 7.95 0.44 -2.53
CA THR A 117 8.70 0.68 -1.29
C THR A 117 8.04 1.74 -0.42
N GLU A 118 7.41 2.73 -1.04
CA GLU A 118 6.63 3.79 -0.42
C GLU A 118 5.38 4.10 -1.27
N PRO A 119 4.38 4.83 -0.75
CA PRO A 119 3.21 5.21 -1.54
C PRO A 119 3.61 5.89 -2.85
N ASN A 120 3.17 5.31 -3.97
CA ASN A 120 3.50 5.75 -5.34
C ASN A 120 5.01 5.72 -5.70
N ILE A 121 5.88 5.13 -4.88
CA ILE A 121 7.30 4.94 -5.20
C ILE A 121 7.52 3.47 -5.57
N CYS A 122 7.71 3.25 -6.87
CA CYS A 122 8.09 1.95 -7.42
C CYS A 122 9.60 1.88 -7.62
N GLU A 123 10.25 0.93 -6.95
CA GLU A 123 11.64 0.55 -7.19
C GLU A 123 11.66 -0.62 -8.18
N CYS A 124 12.31 -0.44 -9.33
CA CYS A 124 12.31 -1.46 -10.38
C CYS A 124 13.17 -2.66 -9.99
N ASN A 125 12.71 -3.86 -10.36
CA ASN A 125 13.44 -5.09 -10.13
C ASN A 125 14.74 -5.10 -10.95
N ASP A 126 15.68 -5.97 -10.57
CA ASP A 126 16.95 -6.13 -11.28
C ASP A 126 16.74 -6.34 -12.79
N GLY A 127 17.46 -5.54 -13.58
CA GLY A 127 17.36 -5.56 -15.04
C GLY A 127 16.20 -4.75 -15.61
N TYR A 128 15.39 -4.08 -14.78
CA TYR A 128 14.39 -3.11 -15.21
C TYR A 128 14.83 -1.69 -14.81
N ILE A 129 14.47 -0.71 -15.63
CA ILE A 129 14.74 0.71 -15.41
C ILE A 129 13.44 1.49 -15.39
N LYS A 130 13.41 2.54 -14.58
CA LYS A 130 12.26 3.43 -14.50
C LYS A 130 12.19 4.28 -15.76
N MET A 131 11.19 4.01 -16.59
CA MET A 131 10.81 4.83 -17.73
C MET A 131 9.45 5.45 -17.44
N ASN A 132 9.42 6.77 -17.23
CA ASN A 132 8.27 7.51 -16.71
C ASN A 132 7.78 6.97 -15.35
N GLU A 133 6.58 6.41 -15.30
CA GLU A 133 5.95 5.83 -14.10
C GLU A 133 5.95 4.30 -14.09
N THR A 134 6.61 3.66 -15.07
CA THR A 134 6.64 2.20 -15.21
C THR A 134 8.07 1.65 -15.21
N CYS A 135 8.22 0.42 -14.76
CA CYS A 135 9.50 -0.30 -14.85
C CYS A 135 9.54 -1.07 -16.16
N GLU A 136 10.38 -0.59 -17.07
CA GLU A 136 10.59 -1.18 -18.40
C GLU A 136 11.88 -2.01 -18.40
N PRO A 137 11.93 -3.13 -19.14
CA PRO A 137 13.10 -3.98 -19.19
C PRO A 137 14.29 -3.23 -19.82
N PHE A 138 15.48 -3.42 -19.24
CA PHE A 138 16.71 -2.87 -19.77
C PHE A 138 17.35 -3.82 -20.78
N CYS A 139 17.56 -3.31 -22.00
CA CYS A 139 18.33 -3.96 -23.05
C CYS A 139 19.57 -3.11 -23.35
N SER A 140 20.76 -3.72 -23.30
CA SER A 140 22.02 -2.97 -23.50
C SER A 140 22.20 -2.46 -24.94
N HIS A 141 21.49 -3.09 -25.88
CA HIS A 141 21.43 -2.73 -27.29
C HIS A 141 19.96 -2.73 -27.72
N GLU A 142 19.64 -1.93 -28.74
CA GLU A 142 18.30 -1.89 -29.33
C GLU A 142 17.97 -3.22 -30.02
N CYS A 143 16.72 -3.67 -29.85
CA CYS A 143 16.19 -4.84 -30.53
C CYS A 143 15.85 -4.49 -31.99
N ILE A 144 16.56 -5.09 -32.95
CA ILE A 144 16.33 -4.87 -34.38
C ILE A 144 15.25 -5.85 -34.86
N ASN A 145 14.13 -5.35 -35.38
CA ASN A 145 12.91 -6.12 -35.74
C ASN A 145 12.32 -6.91 -34.57
N GLY A 146 12.32 -6.29 -33.39
CA GLY A 146 11.71 -6.85 -32.18
C GLY A 146 11.59 -5.81 -31.08
N GLN A 147 11.09 -6.26 -29.94
CA GLN A 147 10.88 -5.42 -28.75
C GLN A 147 11.63 -5.97 -27.54
N CYS A 148 12.17 -5.08 -26.72
CA CYS A 148 12.74 -5.45 -25.43
C CYS A 148 11.57 -5.74 -24.47
N THR A 149 11.26 -7.02 -24.29
CA THR A 149 10.14 -7.45 -23.42
C THR A 149 10.62 -8.04 -22.10
N SER A 150 11.93 -8.29 -21.97
CA SER A 150 12.57 -8.80 -20.76
C SER A 150 14.03 -8.34 -20.70
N PRO A 151 14.65 -8.27 -19.51
CA PRO A 151 16.01 -7.77 -19.36
C PRO A 151 17.00 -8.54 -20.24
N GLY A 152 17.68 -7.83 -21.14
CA GLY A 152 18.68 -8.40 -22.05
C GLY A 152 18.15 -9.42 -23.07
N ASN A 153 16.85 -9.46 -23.35
CA ASN A 153 16.27 -10.38 -24.33
C ASN A 153 15.16 -9.71 -25.14
N CYS A 154 15.21 -9.91 -26.46
CA CYS A 154 14.28 -9.35 -27.43
C CYS A 154 13.24 -10.38 -27.85
N THR A 155 11.97 -9.98 -27.84
CA THR A 155 10.91 -10.72 -28.52
C THR A 155 10.83 -10.22 -29.95
N CYS A 156 11.03 -11.11 -30.93
CA CYS A 156 10.99 -10.75 -32.34
C CYS A 156 9.57 -10.43 -32.80
N ASP A 157 9.48 -9.48 -33.73
CA ASP A 157 8.22 -9.13 -34.38
C ASP A 157 7.68 -10.29 -35.23
N ASP A 158 6.39 -10.25 -35.58
CA ASP A 158 5.75 -11.30 -36.39
C ASP A 158 6.49 -11.54 -37.70
N GLY A 159 6.83 -12.81 -37.96
CA GLY A 159 7.59 -13.22 -39.14
C GLY A 159 9.11 -13.09 -39.00
N TYR A 160 9.63 -12.70 -37.84
CA TYR A 160 11.05 -12.71 -37.51
C TYR A 160 11.38 -13.77 -36.46
N ILE A 161 12.61 -14.25 -36.46
CA ILE A 161 13.15 -15.22 -35.51
C ILE A 161 14.47 -14.73 -34.91
N PRO A 162 14.85 -15.17 -33.68
CA PRO A 162 16.10 -14.77 -33.06
C PRO A 162 17.31 -15.16 -33.90
N HIS A 163 18.28 -14.27 -34.02
CA HIS A 163 19.58 -14.59 -34.59
C HIS A 163 20.35 -15.56 -33.67
N ALA A 164 21.18 -16.42 -34.24
CA ALA A 164 21.86 -17.48 -33.50
C ALA A 164 22.95 -16.97 -32.53
N GLU A 165 23.58 -15.85 -32.84
CA GLU A 165 24.73 -15.31 -32.08
C GLU A 165 24.47 -13.92 -31.47
N GLU A 166 23.49 -13.18 -32.00
CA GLU A 166 23.20 -11.79 -31.61
C GLU A 166 21.81 -11.73 -30.99
N TRP A 167 21.74 -11.62 -29.66
CA TRP A 167 20.47 -11.64 -28.92
C TRP A 167 19.54 -10.46 -29.26
N ASN A 168 20.10 -9.35 -29.73
CA ASN A 168 19.35 -8.14 -30.07
C ASN A 168 18.94 -8.08 -31.55
N LEU A 169 19.25 -9.11 -32.34
CA LEU A 169 18.94 -9.17 -33.75
C LEU A 169 17.86 -10.21 -34.04
N CYS A 170 16.76 -9.77 -34.62
CA CYS A 170 15.73 -10.63 -35.16
C CYS A 170 15.81 -10.64 -36.69
N ILE A 171 15.99 -11.83 -37.27
CA ILE A 171 16.14 -12.05 -38.72
C ILE A 171 14.82 -12.53 -39.31
N PRO A 172 14.49 -12.15 -40.56
CA PRO A 172 13.24 -12.56 -41.19
C PRO A 172 13.21 -14.09 -41.38
N TYR A 173 12.04 -14.67 -41.11
CA TYR A 173 11.78 -16.09 -41.35
C TYR A 173 11.29 -16.30 -42.78
N CYS A 174 11.96 -17.19 -43.51
CA CYS A 174 11.52 -17.69 -44.81
C CYS A 174 11.25 -19.19 -44.69
N SER A 175 10.05 -19.64 -45.07
CA SER A 175 9.65 -21.06 -44.99
C SER A 175 10.47 -21.95 -45.94
N GLU A 176 10.83 -21.39 -47.09
CA GLU A 176 11.72 -22.00 -48.08
C GLU A 176 13.10 -21.37 -47.99
N SER A 177 14.14 -22.16 -48.22
CA SER A 177 15.52 -21.65 -48.25
C SER A 177 15.74 -20.76 -49.48
N CYS A 178 16.18 -19.52 -49.26
CA CYS A 178 16.57 -18.60 -50.33
C CYS A 178 17.88 -19.07 -51.00
N VAL A 179 17.79 -19.54 -52.26
CA VAL A 179 18.94 -20.02 -53.06
C VAL A 179 19.49 -18.89 -53.91
N ASN A 180 20.81 -18.63 -53.82
CA ASN A 180 21.49 -17.48 -54.44
C ASN A 180 20.80 -16.13 -54.16
N SER A 181 20.16 -16.06 -53.00
CA SER A 181 19.40 -14.92 -52.50
C SER A 181 19.48 -14.93 -50.98
N PHE A 182 19.06 -13.82 -50.36
CA PHE A 182 18.93 -13.72 -48.90
C PHE A 182 17.49 -13.38 -48.53
N CYS A 183 17.04 -13.85 -47.36
CA CYS A 183 15.73 -13.49 -46.81
C CYS A 183 15.82 -12.01 -46.39
N PHE A 184 15.14 -11.12 -47.11
CA PHE A 184 15.19 -9.67 -46.85
C PHE A 184 14.04 -9.22 -45.94
N GLU A 185 12.87 -9.82 -46.12
CA GLU A 185 11.66 -9.63 -45.33
C GLU A 185 11.01 -10.99 -45.07
N PRO A 186 10.10 -11.12 -44.08
CA PRO A 186 9.43 -12.38 -43.80
C PRO A 186 8.79 -12.98 -45.06
N GLY A 187 9.24 -14.19 -45.43
CA GLY A 187 8.79 -14.90 -46.63
C GLY A 187 9.27 -14.34 -47.98
N LEU A 188 10.13 -13.32 -48.02
CA LEU A 188 10.58 -12.68 -49.26
C LEU A 188 12.10 -12.79 -49.46
N CYS A 189 12.51 -13.53 -50.50
CA CYS A 189 13.90 -13.64 -50.92
C CYS A 189 14.31 -12.53 -51.90
N ARG A 190 15.49 -11.94 -51.69
CA ARG A 190 16.12 -10.97 -52.59
C ARG A 190 17.40 -11.55 -53.18
N CYS A 191 17.50 -11.57 -54.51
CA CYS A 191 18.67 -12.09 -55.24
C CYS A 191 19.96 -11.33 -54.89
N PHE A 192 21.08 -12.05 -54.89
CA PHE A 192 22.40 -11.42 -54.81
C PHE A 192 22.71 -10.59 -56.06
N GLN A 193 23.72 -9.74 -55.97
CA GLN A 193 24.19 -8.95 -57.11
C GLN A 193 24.62 -9.88 -58.26
N ASN A 194 24.20 -9.54 -59.50
CA ASN A 194 24.37 -10.35 -60.72
C ASN A 194 23.56 -11.65 -60.78
N TYR A 195 22.51 -11.78 -59.97
CA TYR A 195 21.52 -12.86 -60.09
C TYR A 195 20.13 -12.29 -60.42
N THR A 196 19.36 -13.00 -61.23
CA THR A 196 17.95 -12.70 -61.56
C THR A 196 17.00 -13.74 -60.98
N LYS A 197 15.80 -13.27 -60.60
CA LYS A 197 14.75 -14.10 -59.98
C LYS A 197 14.21 -15.12 -60.99
N VAL A 198 14.29 -16.40 -60.64
CA VAL A 198 13.68 -17.51 -61.42
C VAL A 198 12.31 -17.84 -60.84
N ASN A 199 12.23 -17.97 -59.52
CA ASN A 199 10.99 -18.15 -58.77
C ASN A 199 11.09 -17.42 -57.41
N ASP A 200 10.13 -17.62 -56.51
CA ASP A 200 10.07 -16.87 -55.25
C ASP A 200 11.21 -17.14 -54.26
N SER A 201 11.92 -18.28 -54.38
CA SER A 201 13.05 -18.65 -53.50
C SER A 201 14.40 -18.82 -54.20
N THR A 202 14.44 -18.86 -55.54
CA THR A 202 15.65 -19.17 -56.32
C THR A 202 16.00 -18.09 -57.33
N CYS A 203 17.28 -17.74 -57.37
CA CYS A 203 17.86 -16.84 -58.36
C CYS A 203 19.01 -17.51 -59.14
N GLU A 204 19.21 -17.10 -60.39
CA GLU A 204 20.25 -17.60 -61.30
C GLU A 204 21.15 -16.45 -61.80
N PRO A 205 22.43 -16.72 -62.15
CA PRO A 205 23.34 -15.70 -62.66
C PRO A 205 22.84 -15.06 -63.97
N ILE A 206 23.12 -13.75 -64.13
CA ILE A 206 22.88 -12.98 -65.36
C ILE A 206 23.96 -13.27 -66.40
#